data_AF-A0A6G3WZ69-F1
#
_entry.id   AF-A0A6G3WZ69-F1
#
_cell.length_a   1.000
_cell.length_b   1.000
_cell.length_c   1.000
_cell.angle_alpha   90.00
_cell.angle_beta   90.00
_cell.angle_gamma   90.00
#
_symmetry.space_group_name_H-M   'P 1'
#
loop_
_entity.id
_entity.type
_entity.pdbx_description
1 polymer ?
#
loop_
_entity_poly.entity_id
_entity_poly.type
_entity_poly.pdbx_seq_one_letter_code
_entity_poly.pdbx_strand_id
1 'polypeptide(L)'
;RELMGAYATDGEHLLAVCDAHGRLLWVEGHTAARRRAGLMNFVEGARWAESVAGTNAPGTAIAVDRPVQVFAAEHFLRPVQQWTCAAAPLHDPRTGRVLGAVDITGGDRLAHPHSLAFVQAVARAAESQLALLTPASESDVESVRLTALGKDEAVLVTRGRRLRLSRRHSEILVALTRRPEGLSGDELLVELYEDESVTPVTLRAELSRLRRLLGPDLLDSRPYRLAVPVDADFDTVTRRLGS
;
A
#
# COMPACT_ATOMS: atom_id res chain seq x y z
N ARG A 1 -6.00 -19.72 3.25
CA ARG A 1 -7.09 -20.68 3.56
C ARG A 1 -6.91 -21.28 4.96
N GLU A 2 -5.81 -21.96 5.27
CA GLU A 2 -5.60 -22.61 6.59
C GLU A 2 -5.59 -21.66 7.79
N LEU A 3 -4.98 -20.48 7.66
CA LEU A 3 -4.90 -19.47 8.74
C LEU A 3 -6.24 -18.79 9.08
N MET A 4 -7.23 -18.93 8.22
CA MET A 4 -8.48 -18.16 8.25
C MET A 4 -9.71 -19.01 8.63
N GLY A 5 -9.69 -20.30 8.28
CA GLY A 5 -10.85 -21.19 8.48
C GLY A 5 -11.28 -21.36 9.94
N ALA A 6 -10.34 -21.39 10.88
CA ALA A 6 -10.62 -21.64 12.30
C ALA A 6 -11.32 -20.45 13.01
N TYR A 7 -11.09 -19.21 12.56
CA TYR A 7 -11.73 -18.02 13.13
C TYR A 7 -13.13 -17.75 12.53
N ALA A 8 -13.41 -18.27 11.33
CA ALA A 8 -14.65 -18.03 10.63
C ALA A 8 -15.83 -18.90 11.11
N THR A 9 -15.56 -19.96 11.89
CA THR A 9 -16.57 -20.92 12.36
C THR A 9 -17.13 -20.59 13.74
N ASP A 10 -16.38 -19.89 14.60
CA ASP A 10 -16.80 -19.59 15.99
C ASP A 10 -17.58 -18.26 16.15
N GLY A 11 -17.59 -17.41 15.11
CA GLY A 11 -18.42 -16.20 15.06
C GLY A 11 -19.21 -16.14 13.75
N GLU A 12 -20.39 -15.52 13.74
CA GLU A 12 -21.18 -15.28 12.51
C GLU A 12 -20.47 -14.27 11.59
N HIS A 13 -19.33 -14.66 11.06
CA HIS A 13 -18.39 -13.82 10.33
C HIS A 13 -18.04 -14.46 9.00
N LEU A 14 -17.63 -13.60 8.07
CA LEU A 14 -17.14 -13.92 6.75
C LEU A 14 -15.72 -13.41 6.62
N LEU A 15 -14.92 -14.17 5.89
CA LEU A 15 -13.61 -13.77 5.42
C LEU A 15 -13.66 -13.68 3.92
N ALA A 16 -13.11 -12.59 3.39
CA ALA A 16 -13.03 -12.37 1.97
C ALA A 16 -11.62 -11.92 1.57
N VAL A 17 -11.27 -12.25 0.34
CA VAL A 17 -10.08 -11.73 -0.34
C VAL A 17 -10.54 -11.08 -1.63
N CYS A 18 -10.07 -9.87 -1.90
CA CYS A 18 -10.32 -9.18 -3.16
C CYS A 18 -9.02 -8.83 -3.89
N ASP A 19 -9.11 -8.61 -5.20
CA ASP A 19 -8.00 -8.10 -6.01
C ASP A 19 -7.84 -6.57 -5.90
N ALA A 20 -6.81 -6.02 -6.56
CA ALA A 20 -6.50 -4.60 -6.55
C ALA A 20 -7.60 -3.70 -7.16
N HIS A 21 -8.58 -4.28 -7.85
CA HIS A 21 -9.75 -3.57 -8.38
C HIS A 21 -11.00 -3.78 -7.51
N GLY A 22 -10.82 -4.31 -6.29
CA GLY A 22 -11.89 -4.60 -5.34
C GLY A 22 -12.80 -5.74 -5.77
N ARG A 23 -12.40 -6.61 -6.72
CA ARG A 23 -13.20 -7.79 -7.08
C ARG A 23 -13.00 -8.88 -6.03
N LEU A 24 -14.07 -9.35 -5.39
CA LEU A 24 -14.02 -10.46 -4.44
C LEU A 24 -13.60 -11.74 -5.19
N LEU A 25 -12.45 -12.31 -4.81
CA LEU A 25 -11.90 -13.54 -5.39
C LEU A 25 -12.34 -14.79 -4.62
N TRP A 26 -12.58 -14.62 -3.33
CA TRP A 26 -12.95 -15.70 -2.41
C TRP A 26 -13.77 -15.13 -1.26
N VAL A 27 -14.85 -15.81 -0.88
CA VAL A 27 -15.69 -15.46 0.28
C VAL A 27 -16.11 -16.73 1.03
N GLU A 28 -15.64 -16.87 2.27
CA GLU A 28 -15.89 -18.05 3.11
C GLU A 28 -16.27 -17.64 4.54
N GLY A 29 -16.89 -18.54 5.29
CA GLY A 29 -17.29 -18.32 6.67
C GLY A 29 -18.67 -18.89 6.96
N HIS A 30 -19.30 -18.41 8.03
CA HIS A 30 -20.55 -19.01 8.51
C HIS A 30 -21.67 -18.95 7.46
N THR A 31 -22.29 -20.09 7.17
CA THR A 31 -23.41 -20.25 6.21
C THR A 31 -24.53 -19.21 6.35
N ALA A 32 -24.94 -18.85 7.59
CA ALA A 32 -25.99 -17.85 7.81
C ALA A 32 -25.52 -16.44 7.42
N ALA A 33 -24.29 -16.09 7.79
CA ALA A 33 -23.66 -14.83 7.37
C ALA A 33 -23.51 -14.77 5.84
N ARG A 34 -23.10 -15.85 5.18
CA ARG A 34 -22.94 -15.91 3.71
C ARG A 34 -24.28 -15.65 3.00
N ARG A 35 -25.37 -16.28 3.48
CA ARG A 35 -26.71 -16.07 2.93
C ARG A 35 -27.16 -14.61 3.07
N ARG A 36 -26.94 -14.00 4.24
CA ARG A 36 -27.27 -12.58 4.48
C ARG A 36 -26.41 -11.65 3.63
N ALA A 37 -25.11 -11.93 3.49
CA ALA A 37 -24.18 -11.14 2.71
C ALA A 37 -24.50 -11.18 1.20
N GLY A 38 -25.09 -12.27 0.71
CA GLY A 38 -25.64 -12.36 -0.64
C GLY A 38 -26.71 -11.28 -0.93
N LEU A 39 -27.48 -10.84 0.06
CA LEU A 39 -28.50 -9.79 -0.11
C LEU A 39 -27.90 -8.40 -0.39
N MET A 40 -26.62 -8.20 -0.05
CA MET A 40 -25.86 -6.99 -0.40
C MET A 40 -24.89 -7.21 -1.55
N ASN A 41 -24.98 -8.33 -2.28
CA ASN A 41 -24.05 -8.70 -3.36
C ASN A 41 -22.59 -8.86 -2.90
N PHE A 42 -22.37 -9.26 -1.64
CA PHE A 42 -21.05 -9.61 -1.13
C PHE A 42 -20.76 -11.09 -1.42
N VAL A 43 -20.49 -11.38 -2.69
CA VAL A 43 -20.28 -12.72 -3.24
C VAL A 43 -19.05 -12.74 -4.14
N GLU A 44 -18.47 -13.92 -4.34
CA GLU A 44 -17.35 -14.10 -5.27
C GLU A 44 -17.68 -13.53 -6.66
N GLY A 45 -16.71 -12.83 -7.25
CA GLY A 45 -16.85 -12.13 -8.53
C GLY A 45 -17.43 -10.72 -8.43
N ALA A 46 -18.10 -10.33 -7.34
CA ALA A 46 -18.63 -8.99 -7.17
C ALA A 46 -17.53 -7.94 -7.02
N ARG A 47 -17.77 -6.71 -7.48
CA ARG A 47 -16.82 -5.59 -7.39
C ARG A 47 -17.21 -4.63 -6.29
N TRP A 48 -16.33 -4.50 -5.30
CA TRP A 48 -16.47 -3.70 -4.08
C TRP A 48 -15.43 -2.57 -4.00
N ALA A 49 -14.85 -2.14 -5.12
CA ALA A 49 -14.08 -0.90 -5.17
C ALA A 49 -14.93 0.27 -4.64
N GLU A 50 -14.31 1.19 -3.90
CA GLU A 50 -15.03 2.35 -3.32
C GLU A 50 -15.70 3.21 -4.40
N SER A 51 -15.09 3.32 -5.58
CA SER A 51 -15.65 4.01 -6.75
C SER A 51 -16.90 3.34 -7.36
N VAL A 52 -17.21 2.11 -6.97
CA VAL A 52 -18.33 1.31 -7.50
C VAL A 52 -19.39 1.08 -6.43
N ALA A 53 -18.99 0.68 -5.23
CA ALA A 53 -19.89 0.32 -4.13
C ALA A 53 -20.00 1.41 -3.05
N GLY A 54 -19.37 2.57 -3.24
CA GLY A 54 -19.24 3.61 -2.22
C GLY A 54 -18.34 3.18 -1.06
N THR A 55 -18.23 3.98 0.00
CA THR A 55 -17.40 3.67 1.16
C THR A 55 -17.77 2.30 1.75
N ASN A 56 -16.76 1.42 1.81
CA ASN A 56 -16.84 0.04 2.30
C ASN A 56 -15.43 -0.44 2.68
N ALA A 57 -15.31 -1.42 3.57
CA ALA A 57 -13.99 -1.80 4.09
C ALA A 57 -12.98 -2.27 3.03
N PRO A 58 -13.23 -3.28 2.17
CA PRO A 58 -12.21 -3.76 1.23
C PRO A 58 -11.83 -2.71 0.19
N GLY A 59 -12.82 -1.98 -0.37
CA GLY A 59 -12.58 -0.92 -1.35
C GLY A 59 -11.80 0.25 -0.77
N THR A 60 -12.19 0.70 0.42
CA THR A 60 -11.52 1.83 1.09
C THR A 60 -10.11 1.43 1.56
N ALA A 61 -9.90 0.22 2.09
CA ALA A 61 -8.56 -0.28 2.45
C ALA A 61 -7.57 -0.22 1.28
N ILE A 62 -8.02 -0.59 0.08
CA ILE A 62 -7.23 -0.48 -1.16
C ILE A 62 -6.96 0.99 -1.50
N ALA A 63 -8.01 1.82 -1.48
CA ALA A 63 -7.91 3.23 -1.87
C ALA A 63 -6.98 4.04 -0.96
N VAL A 64 -7.01 3.79 0.36
CA VAL A 64 -6.20 4.52 1.34
C VAL A 64 -4.87 3.84 1.69
N ASP A 65 -4.57 2.68 1.10
CA ASP A 65 -3.36 1.89 1.34
C ASP A 65 -3.06 1.69 2.84
N ARG A 66 -4.11 1.44 3.63
CA ARG A 66 -3.99 1.18 5.07
C ARG A 66 -5.16 0.33 5.57
N PRO A 67 -4.98 -0.37 6.70
CA PRO A 67 -6.08 -1.08 7.36
C PRO A 67 -7.17 -0.11 7.81
N VAL A 68 -8.42 -0.49 7.59
CA VAL A 68 -9.59 0.29 7.97
C VAL A 68 -10.65 -0.58 8.63
N GLN A 69 -11.46 0.03 9.47
CA GLN A 69 -12.69 -0.55 9.98
C GLN A 69 -13.82 0.39 9.57
N VAL A 70 -14.91 -0.19 9.07
CA VAL A 70 -16.09 0.54 8.60
C VAL A 70 -17.30 -0.07 9.32
N PHE A 71 -18.08 0.76 9.99
CA PHE A 71 -19.26 0.33 10.76
C PHE A 71 -20.50 1.16 10.42
N ALA A 72 -21.65 0.49 10.47
CA ALA A 72 -22.95 1.13 10.38
C ALA A 72 -23.05 2.13 9.20
N ALA A 73 -23.41 3.38 9.50
CA ALA A 73 -23.61 4.46 8.53
C ALA A 73 -22.32 4.99 7.87
N GLU A 74 -21.14 4.51 8.28
CA GLU A 74 -19.91 4.77 7.51
C GLU A 74 -19.94 4.05 6.17
N HIS A 75 -20.71 2.96 6.06
CA HIS A 75 -21.02 2.37 4.76
C HIS A 75 -21.93 3.32 3.97
N PHE A 76 -21.51 3.65 2.75
CA PHE A 76 -22.27 4.53 1.86
C PHE A 76 -23.63 3.93 1.47
N LEU A 77 -23.67 2.63 1.15
CA LEU A 77 -24.89 1.95 0.73
C LEU A 77 -25.70 1.44 1.92
N ARG A 78 -26.96 1.88 2.02
CA ARG A 78 -27.90 1.49 3.09
C ARG A 78 -28.02 -0.02 3.35
N PRO A 79 -28.08 -0.90 2.33
CA PRO A 79 -28.16 -2.35 2.56
C PRO A 79 -26.96 -2.92 3.34
N VAL A 80 -25.81 -2.23 3.30
CA VAL A 80 -24.56 -2.63 3.93
C VAL A 80 -24.44 -2.11 5.38
N GLN A 81 -25.24 -1.11 5.77
CA GLN A 81 -25.13 -0.45 7.09
C GLN A 81 -25.49 -1.36 8.29
N GLN A 82 -25.99 -2.58 8.06
CA GLN A 82 -26.18 -3.59 9.11
C GLN A 82 -24.90 -4.40 9.39
N TRP A 83 -23.82 -4.14 8.66
CA TRP A 83 -22.57 -4.87 8.76
C TRP A 83 -21.49 -4.01 9.40
N THR A 84 -20.61 -4.69 10.12
CA THR A 84 -19.31 -4.17 10.51
C THR A 84 -18.27 -4.95 9.73
N CYS A 85 -17.32 -4.21 9.14
CA CYS A 85 -16.29 -4.77 8.28
C CYS A 85 -14.93 -4.22 8.70
N ALA A 86 -13.91 -5.05 8.68
CA ALA A 86 -12.52 -4.64 8.86
C ALA A 86 -11.69 -5.23 7.74
N ALA A 87 -10.87 -4.40 7.10
CA ALA A 87 -10.05 -4.82 5.98
C ALA A 87 -8.62 -4.31 6.09
N ALA A 88 -7.68 -5.06 5.53
CA ALA A 88 -6.28 -4.69 5.40
C ALA A 88 -5.81 -4.92 3.96
N PRO A 89 -5.07 -3.98 3.35
CA PRO A 89 -4.51 -4.17 2.03
C PRO A 89 -3.43 -5.26 2.05
N LEU A 90 -3.41 -6.06 0.98
CA LEU A 90 -2.33 -7.00 0.67
C LEU A 90 -1.38 -6.34 -0.30
N HIS A 91 -0.08 -6.46 -0.04
CA HIS A 91 0.94 -5.95 -0.93
C HIS A 91 1.75 -7.06 -1.58
N ASP A 92 2.23 -6.75 -2.77
CA ASP A 92 3.30 -7.49 -3.39
C ASP A 92 4.56 -7.29 -2.53
N PRO A 93 5.14 -8.36 -1.95
CA PRO A 93 6.30 -8.24 -1.08
C PRO A 93 7.55 -7.73 -1.82
N ARG A 94 7.61 -7.87 -3.15
CA ARG A 94 8.72 -7.37 -3.97
C ARG A 94 8.54 -5.92 -4.37
N THR A 95 7.32 -5.56 -4.77
CA THR A 95 7.08 -4.24 -5.38
C THR A 95 6.43 -3.24 -4.44
N GLY A 96 5.90 -3.69 -3.30
CA GLY A 96 5.12 -2.88 -2.39
C GLY A 96 3.78 -2.40 -2.94
N ARG A 97 3.40 -2.81 -4.15
CA ARG A 97 2.11 -2.45 -4.77
C ARG A 97 0.97 -3.18 -4.09
N VAL A 98 -0.18 -2.55 -3.97
CA VAL A 98 -1.40 -3.19 -3.48
C VAL A 98 -1.86 -4.25 -4.50
N LEU A 99 -1.95 -5.49 -4.05
CA LEU A 99 -2.49 -6.64 -4.80
C LEU A 99 -4.00 -6.80 -4.60
N GLY A 100 -4.53 -6.23 -3.51
CA GLY A 100 -5.92 -6.36 -3.11
C GLY A 100 -6.10 -6.15 -1.62
N ALA A 101 -7.11 -6.78 -1.02
CA ALA A 101 -7.33 -6.71 0.43
C ALA A 101 -7.82 -8.04 1.00
N VAL A 102 -7.55 -8.23 2.29
CA VAL A 102 -8.23 -9.21 3.15
C VAL A 102 -9.28 -8.47 3.94
N ASP A 103 -10.49 -9.03 4.02
CA ASP A 103 -11.61 -8.47 4.75
C ASP A 103 -12.21 -9.51 5.71
N ILE A 104 -12.65 -9.04 6.87
CA ILE A 104 -13.56 -9.76 7.76
C ILE A 104 -14.85 -8.95 7.88
N THR A 105 -15.98 -9.59 7.61
CA THR A 105 -17.31 -8.98 7.60
C THR A 105 -18.25 -9.74 8.54
N GLY A 106 -19.02 -9.03 9.36
CA GLY A 106 -19.90 -9.63 10.36
C GLY A 106 -20.93 -8.65 10.91
N GLY A 107 -21.74 -9.12 11.86
CA GLY A 107 -22.65 -8.24 12.62
C GLY A 107 -21.94 -7.44 13.71
N ASP A 108 -22.72 -6.79 14.58
CA ASP A 108 -22.26 -5.85 15.62
C ASP A 108 -21.14 -6.38 16.53
N ARG A 109 -21.05 -7.71 16.71
CA ARG A 109 -19.99 -8.36 17.52
C ARG A 109 -18.59 -8.22 16.92
N LEU A 110 -18.47 -7.84 15.64
CA LEU A 110 -17.20 -7.58 14.96
C LEU A 110 -16.65 -6.17 15.23
N ALA A 111 -17.42 -5.29 15.87
CA ALA A 111 -17.00 -3.94 16.24
C ALA A 111 -16.04 -3.95 17.45
N HIS A 112 -14.92 -4.66 17.33
CA HIS A 112 -13.88 -4.72 18.35
C HIS A 112 -12.50 -4.46 17.72
N PRO A 113 -11.57 -3.79 18.41
CA PRO A 113 -10.19 -3.56 17.93
C PRO A 113 -9.45 -4.83 17.49
N HIS A 114 -9.87 -5.99 18.00
CA HIS A 114 -9.29 -7.30 17.66
C HIS A 114 -9.54 -7.68 16.20
N SER A 115 -10.66 -7.24 15.60
CA SER A 115 -11.00 -7.54 14.19
C SER A 115 -10.00 -6.90 13.23
N LEU A 116 -9.63 -5.64 13.50
CA LEU A 116 -8.64 -4.92 12.69
C LEU A 116 -7.24 -5.53 12.85
N ALA A 117 -6.83 -5.84 14.09
CA ALA A 117 -5.56 -6.50 14.37
C ALA A 117 -5.48 -7.89 13.71
N PHE A 118 -6.59 -8.63 13.69
CA PHE A 118 -6.69 -9.94 13.04
C PHE A 118 -6.46 -9.82 11.53
N VAL A 119 -7.19 -8.95 10.81
CA VAL A 119 -6.98 -8.82 9.36
C VAL A 119 -5.61 -8.29 9.00
N GLN A 120 -5.02 -7.42 9.84
CA GLN A 120 -3.62 -7.01 9.69
C GLN A 120 -2.66 -8.19 9.81
N ALA A 121 -2.84 -9.04 10.83
CA ALA A 121 -2.01 -10.22 11.03
C ALA A 121 -2.14 -11.20 9.87
N VAL A 122 -3.37 -11.43 9.37
CA VAL A 122 -3.59 -12.29 8.22
C VAL A 122 -2.96 -11.71 6.94
N ALA A 123 -3.10 -10.41 6.70
CA ALA A 123 -2.47 -9.75 5.56
C ALA A 123 -0.95 -9.93 5.60
N ARG A 124 -0.31 -9.70 6.77
CA ARG A 124 1.13 -9.94 6.95
C ARG A 124 1.55 -11.38 6.73
N ALA A 125 0.76 -12.34 7.22
CA ALA A 125 1.04 -13.75 7.00
C ALA A 125 0.93 -14.12 5.51
N ALA A 126 -0.07 -13.60 4.81
CA ALA A 126 -0.23 -13.81 3.36
C ALA A 126 0.92 -13.18 2.56
N GLU A 127 1.32 -11.95 2.87
CA GLU A 127 2.49 -11.28 2.26
C GLU A 127 3.78 -12.09 2.47
N SER A 128 3.98 -12.64 3.68
CA SER A 128 5.12 -13.50 3.99
C SER A 128 5.11 -14.78 3.15
N GLN A 129 3.96 -15.43 2.98
CA GLN A 129 3.83 -16.62 2.12
C GLN A 129 4.07 -16.28 0.64
N LEU A 130 3.55 -15.16 0.14
CA LEU A 130 3.79 -14.70 -1.23
C LEU A 130 5.29 -14.46 -1.49
N ALA A 131 6.01 -13.95 -0.49
CA ALA A 131 7.45 -13.73 -0.57
C ALA A 131 8.23 -15.05 -0.70
N LEU A 132 7.77 -16.11 -0.02
CA LEU A 132 8.38 -17.45 -0.10
C LEU A 132 8.11 -18.14 -1.44
N LEU A 133 6.91 -17.98 -2.00
CA LEU A 133 6.52 -18.60 -3.28
C LEU A 133 7.17 -17.93 -4.50
N THR A 134 7.61 -16.69 -4.34
CA THR A 134 8.24 -15.91 -5.41
C THR A 134 9.58 -15.37 -4.91
N PRO A 135 10.61 -16.22 -4.75
CA PRO A 135 11.91 -15.82 -4.23
C PRO A 135 12.54 -14.78 -5.15
N ALA A 136 13.03 -13.67 -4.60
CA ALA A 136 13.59 -12.56 -5.38
C ALA A 136 14.62 -13.06 -6.40
N SER A 137 14.44 -12.70 -7.68
CA SER A 137 15.49 -12.89 -8.68
C SER A 137 16.70 -12.01 -8.33
N GLU A 138 17.91 -12.34 -8.78
CA GLU A 138 19.07 -11.44 -8.65
C GLU A 138 18.74 -10.04 -9.19
N SER A 139 17.97 -9.97 -10.28
CA SER A 139 17.45 -8.73 -10.85
C SER A 139 16.49 -7.96 -9.93
N ASP A 140 15.71 -8.65 -9.08
CA ASP A 140 14.77 -8.02 -8.15
C ASP A 140 15.50 -7.46 -6.91
N VAL A 141 16.59 -8.12 -6.49
CA VAL A 141 17.43 -7.66 -5.36
C VAL A 141 18.14 -6.35 -5.71
N GLU A 142 18.52 -6.19 -6.97
CA GLU A 142 19.12 -4.97 -7.49
C GLU A 142 18.08 -3.90 -7.88
N SER A 143 16.82 -4.30 -8.11
CA SER A 143 15.77 -3.35 -8.49
C SER A 143 15.43 -2.38 -7.35
N VAL A 144 15.30 -1.11 -7.71
CA VAL A 144 14.89 -0.04 -6.81
C VAL A 144 13.59 0.54 -7.33
N ARG A 145 12.56 0.57 -6.49
CA ARG A 145 11.23 1.06 -6.86
C ARG A 145 10.78 2.19 -5.97
N LEU A 146 10.29 3.27 -6.57
CA LEU A 146 9.75 4.43 -5.87
C LEU A 146 8.25 4.57 -6.15
N THR A 147 7.44 4.58 -5.10
CA THR A 147 6.00 4.86 -5.19
C THR A 147 5.73 6.21 -4.53
N ALA A 148 5.45 7.24 -5.32
CA ALA A 148 5.25 8.61 -4.85
C ALA A 148 3.87 9.19 -5.20
N LEU A 149 3.18 8.65 -6.20
CA LEU A 149 1.89 9.19 -6.63
C LEU A 149 0.78 8.91 -5.61
N GLY A 150 -0.08 9.93 -5.40
CA GLY A 150 -1.23 9.84 -4.50
C GLY A 150 -0.87 9.78 -3.00
N LYS A 151 0.36 10.15 -2.63
CA LYS A 151 0.89 10.06 -1.26
C LYS A 151 1.66 11.31 -0.87
N ASP A 152 1.57 11.70 0.40
CA ASP A 152 2.42 12.76 0.98
C ASP A 152 3.85 12.27 1.30
N GLU A 153 3.99 10.96 1.52
CA GLU A 153 5.24 10.27 1.83
C GLU A 153 5.44 9.13 0.85
N ALA A 154 6.53 9.20 0.07
CA ALA A 154 6.88 8.17 -0.87
C ALA A 154 7.38 6.91 -0.15
N VAL A 155 7.18 5.77 -0.81
CA VAL A 155 7.66 4.47 -0.37
C VAL A 155 8.75 4.01 -1.33
N LEU A 156 9.92 3.70 -0.79
CA LEU A 156 11.01 3.08 -1.54
C LEU A 156 11.08 1.59 -1.20
N VAL A 157 11.18 0.75 -2.22
CA VAL A 157 11.50 -0.67 -2.07
C VAL A 157 12.86 -0.94 -2.70
N THR A 158 13.81 -1.45 -1.90
CA THR A 158 15.17 -1.75 -2.34
C THR A 158 15.75 -2.89 -1.50
N ARG A 159 16.44 -3.85 -2.12
CA ARG A 159 17.08 -4.99 -1.44
C ARG A 159 16.12 -5.72 -0.47
N GLY A 160 14.87 -5.90 -0.87
CA GLY A 160 13.81 -6.51 -0.04
C GLY A 160 13.32 -5.67 1.15
N ARG A 161 13.80 -4.43 1.32
CA ARG A 161 13.37 -3.52 2.39
C ARG A 161 12.36 -2.51 1.85
N ARG A 162 11.23 -2.36 2.55
CA ARG A 162 10.25 -1.29 2.32
C ARG A 162 10.50 -0.14 3.28
N LEU A 163 10.83 1.03 2.74
CA LEU A 163 11.19 2.23 3.50
C LEU A 163 10.13 3.30 3.24
N ARG A 164 9.44 3.75 4.31
CA ARG A 164 8.63 4.97 4.26
C ARG A 164 9.55 6.17 4.42
N LEU A 165 9.51 7.07 3.47
CA LEU A 165 10.36 8.25 3.44
C LEU A 165 9.67 9.42 4.12
N SER A 166 10.44 10.30 4.74
CA SER A 166 9.90 11.61 5.13
C SER A 166 9.45 12.37 3.89
N ARG A 167 8.58 13.38 4.05
CA ARG A 167 8.17 14.27 2.96
C ARG A 167 9.38 14.84 2.20
N ARG A 168 10.38 15.37 2.93
CA ARG A 168 11.58 15.95 2.31
C ARG A 168 12.42 14.91 1.57
N HIS A 169 12.56 13.69 2.11
CA HIS A 169 13.26 12.60 1.42
C HIS A 169 12.50 12.12 0.18
N SER A 170 11.17 12.18 0.22
CA SER A 170 10.32 11.87 -0.92
C SER A 170 10.57 12.85 -2.07
N GLU A 171 10.56 14.15 -1.77
CA GLU A 171 10.83 15.22 -2.75
C GLU A 171 12.25 15.10 -3.34
N ILE A 172 13.27 14.88 -2.48
CA ILE A 172 14.65 14.65 -2.95
C ILE A 172 14.72 13.47 -3.92
N LEU A 173 14.13 12.32 -3.57
CA LEU A 173 14.18 11.14 -4.45
C LEU A 173 13.39 11.35 -5.75
N VAL A 174 12.26 12.05 -5.72
CA VAL A 174 11.51 12.40 -6.93
C VAL A 174 12.35 13.28 -7.86
N ALA A 175 12.98 14.33 -7.34
CA ALA A 175 13.84 15.22 -8.12
C ALA A 175 15.01 14.44 -8.76
N LEU A 176 15.70 13.62 -7.97
CA LEU A 176 16.84 12.82 -8.45
C LEU A 176 16.43 11.72 -9.44
N THR A 177 15.25 11.11 -9.26
CA THR A 177 14.77 10.07 -10.20
C THR A 177 14.47 10.66 -11.58
N ARG A 178 13.99 11.91 -11.63
CA ARG A 178 13.71 12.63 -12.88
C ARG A 178 14.97 13.20 -13.56
N ARG A 179 16.12 13.12 -12.90
CA ARG A 179 17.42 13.68 -13.34
C ARG A 179 18.53 12.63 -13.23
N PRO A 180 18.56 11.61 -14.13
CA PRO A 180 19.59 10.56 -14.10
C PRO A 180 21.04 11.10 -14.17
N GLU A 181 21.23 12.24 -14.81
CA GLU A 181 22.51 12.98 -14.87
C GLU A 181 22.97 13.52 -13.51
N GLY A 182 22.04 13.67 -12.57
CA GLY A 182 22.24 14.22 -11.24
C GLY A 182 22.03 15.73 -11.13
N LEU A 183 21.93 16.19 -9.89
CA LEU A 183 21.77 17.60 -9.53
C LEU A 183 22.88 18.03 -8.57
N SER A 184 23.37 19.25 -8.73
CA SER A 184 24.22 19.91 -7.75
C SER A 184 23.45 20.22 -6.46
N GLY A 185 24.18 20.58 -5.41
CA GLY A 185 23.54 21.01 -4.16
C GLY A 185 22.70 22.27 -4.32
N ASP A 186 23.13 23.19 -5.19
CA ASP A 186 22.43 24.45 -5.42
C ASP A 186 21.17 24.25 -6.27
N GLU A 187 21.23 23.39 -7.30
CA GLU A 187 20.04 23.01 -8.07
C GLU A 187 19.00 22.30 -7.20
N LEU A 188 19.42 21.38 -6.32
CA LEU A 188 18.51 20.75 -5.36
C LEU A 188 17.93 21.75 -4.37
N LEU A 189 18.68 22.76 -3.94
CA LEU A 189 18.14 23.81 -3.06
C LEU A 189 17.01 24.56 -3.75
N VAL A 190 17.25 25.02 -4.99
CA VAL A 190 16.27 25.76 -5.78
C VAL A 190 15.04 24.92 -6.08
N GLU A 191 15.20 23.64 -6.39
CA GLU A 191 14.07 22.76 -6.73
C GLU A 191 13.22 22.38 -5.51
N LEU A 192 13.82 22.31 -4.32
CA LEU A 192 13.17 21.79 -3.12
C LEU A 192 12.68 22.88 -2.16
N TYR A 193 13.31 24.05 -2.14
CA TYR A 193 13.03 25.10 -1.17
C TYR A 193 12.65 26.40 -1.88
N GLU A 194 11.40 26.81 -1.73
CA GLU A 194 10.92 28.12 -2.20
C GLU A 194 11.47 29.27 -1.34
N ASP A 195 11.82 28.98 -0.08
CA ASP A 195 12.39 29.96 0.86
C ASP A 195 13.93 30.00 0.73
N GLU A 196 14.43 31.08 0.15
CA GLU A 196 15.86 31.34 -0.03
C GLU A 196 16.65 31.46 1.28
N SER A 197 15.99 31.57 2.44
CA SER A 197 16.64 31.55 3.75
C SER A 197 17.16 30.16 4.14
N VAL A 198 16.74 29.09 3.46
CA VAL A 198 17.20 27.73 3.74
C VAL A 198 18.64 27.56 3.27
N THR A 199 19.52 27.34 4.23
CA THR A 199 20.95 27.22 3.94
C THR A 199 21.33 25.87 3.31
N PRO A 200 22.44 25.81 2.55
CA PRO A 200 23.02 24.56 2.06
C PRO A 200 23.39 23.55 3.16
N VAL A 201 23.48 23.97 4.42
CA VAL A 201 23.72 23.06 5.56
C VAL A 201 22.49 22.19 5.82
N THR A 202 21.28 22.75 5.69
CA THR A 202 20.02 22.02 5.88
C THR A 202 19.87 20.92 4.84
N LEU A 203 20.09 21.23 3.57
CA LEU A 203 20.06 20.22 2.50
C LEU A 203 21.12 19.13 2.73
N ARG A 204 22.35 19.51 3.08
CA ARG A 204 23.41 18.53 3.38
C ARG A 204 23.05 17.60 4.55
N ALA A 205 22.39 18.12 5.58
CA ALA A 205 21.90 17.31 6.69
C ALA A 205 20.83 16.30 6.23
N GLU A 206 19.90 16.71 5.36
CA GLU A 206 18.89 15.79 4.81
C GLU A 206 19.49 14.73 3.90
N LEU A 207 20.42 15.10 3.01
CA LEU A 207 21.11 14.14 2.15
C LEU A 207 21.96 13.15 2.95
N SER A 208 22.56 13.59 4.06
CA SER A 208 23.27 12.71 5.00
C SER A 208 22.33 11.73 5.71
N ARG A 209 21.15 12.20 6.17
CA ARG A 209 20.10 11.34 6.73
C ARG A 209 19.61 10.32 5.69
N LEU A 210 19.35 10.78 4.47
CA LEU A 210 18.88 9.94 3.38
C LEU A 210 19.90 8.86 3.03
N ARG A 211 21.20 9.19 2.89
CA ARG A 211 22.25 8.19 2.66
C ARG A 211 22.28 7.09 3.74
N ARG A 212 22.12 7.46 5.01
CA ARG A 212 22.06 6.45 6.09
C ARG A 212 20.85 5.53 5.97
N LEU A 213 19.72 6.05 5.49
CA LEU A 213 18.51 5.26 5.30
C LEU A 213 18.63 4.29 4.11
N LEU A 214 19.18 4.78 2.99
CA LEU A 214 19.31 4.06 1.73
C LEU A 214 20.48 3.06 1.70
N GLY A 215 21.52 3.33 2.48
CA GLY A 215 22.81 2.66 2.37
C GLY A 215 23.80 3.47 1.52
N PRO A 216 25.09 3.10 1.57
CA PRO A 216 26.16 3.91 0.98
C PRO A 216 26.11 3.98 -0.55
N ASP A 217 25.59 2.94 -1.20
CA ASP A 217 25.79 2.74 -2.64
C ASP A 217 24.67 3.31 -3.51
N LEU A 218 23.54 3.73 -2.92
CA LEU A 218 22.37 4.13 -3.72
C LEU A 218 22.37 5.61 -4.11
N LEU A 219 23.07 6.46 -3.36
CA LEU A 219 23.06 7.92 -3.53
C LEU A 219 24.49 8.46 -3.65
N ASP A 220 24.90 8.71 -4.89
CA ASP A 220 26.19 9.31 -5.20
C ASP A 220 26.27 10.78 -4.75
N SER A 221 27.48 11.31 -4.77
CA SER A 221 27.75 12.73 -4.54
C SER A 221 28.58 13.30 -5.68
N ARG A 222 28.34 14.57 -6.02
CA ARG A 222 29.06 15.35 -7.04
C ARG A 222 28.91 14.81 -8.49
N PRO A 223 27.77 15.05 -9.15
CA PRO A 223 26.51 15.58 -8.61
C PRO A 223 25.76 14.54 -7.77
N TYR A 224 24.75 14.96 -7.00
CA TYR A 224 23.86 14.03 -6.32
C TYR A 224 23.02 13.31 -7.37
N ARG A 225 23.06 11.98 -7.41
CA ARG A 225 22.27 11.14 -8.33
C ARG A 225 22.06 9.76 -7.73
N LEU A 226 21.07 9.04 -8.25
CA LEU A 226 20.83 7.65 -7.89
C LEU A 226 21.78 6.77 -8.70
N ALA A 227 22.49 5.86 -8.01
CA ALA A 227 23.53 5.03 -8.63
C ALA A 227 22.98 3.95 -9.56
N VAL A 228 21.70 3.61 -9.40
CA VAL A 228 20.98 2.65 -10.24
C VAL A 228 19.67 3.28 -10.72
N PRO A 229 19.14 2.84 -11.88
CA PRO A 229 17.81 3.22 -12.32
C PRO A 229 16.76 2.89 -11.26
N VAL A 230 15.83 3.81 -11.05
CA VAL A 230 14.69 3.62 -10.14
C VAL A 230 13.42 3.50 -10.97
N ASP A 231 12.69 2.39 -10.80
CA ASP A 231 11.37 2.21 -11.37
C ASP A 231 10.35 3.02 -10.56
N ALA A 232 9.96 4.19 -11.07
CA ALA A 232 8.97 5.03 -10.41
C ALA A 232 7.56 4.88 -11.00
N ASP A 233 6.55 4.97 -10.12
CA ASP A 233 5.15 4.92 -10.52
C ASP A 233 4.75 6.05 -11.48
N PHE A 234 5.32 7.25 -11.31
CA PHE A 234 5.12 8.38 -12.22
C PHE A 234 5.73 8.16 -13.61
N ASP A 235 6.81 7.41 -13.74
CA ASP A 235 7.37 7.05 -15.06
C ASP A 235 6.45 6.09 -15.79
N THR A 236 5.84 5.16 -15.06
CA THR A 236 4.83 4.25 -15.60
C THR A 236 3.61 5.01 -16.11
N VAL A 237 3.11 5.99 -15.34
CA VAL A 237 1.99 6.84 -15.77
C VAL A 237 2.36 7.66 -16.99
N THR A 238 3.51 8.32 -16.98
CA THR A 238 3.99 9.14 -18.12
C THR A 238 4.07 8.31 -19.40
N ARG A 239 4.60 7.09 -19.32
CA ARG A 239 4.71 6.17 -20.47
C ARG A 239 3.35 5.75 -21.03
N ARG A 240 2.33 5.59 -20.16
CA ARG A 240 0.95 5.24 -20.55
C ARG A 240 0.15 6.43 -21.08
N LEU A 241 0.49 7.64 -20.66
CA LEU A 241 -0.14 8.87 -21.16
C LEU A 241 0.49 9.35 -22.48
N GLY A 242 1.75 8.98 -22.74
CA GLY A 242 2.45 9.28 -23.99
C GLY A 242 2.22 8.27 -25.12
N SER A 243 1.50 7.18 -24.85
CA SER A 243 1.11 6.14 -25.83
C SER A 243 -0.35 6.30 -26.25
#